data_AF-A0A920HJT1-F1
#
_entry.id   AF-A0A920HJT1-F1
#
_cell.length_a   1.000
_cell.length_b   1.000
_cell.length_c   1.000
_cell.angle_alpha   90.00
_cell.angle_beta   90.00
_cell.angle_gamma   90.00
#
_symmetry.space_group_name_H-M   'P 1'
#
loop_
_entity.id
_entity.type
_entity.pdbx_description
1 polymer ?
#
loop_
_entity_poly.entity_id
_entity_poly.type
_entity_poly.pdbx_seq_one_letter_code
_entity_poly.pdbx_strand_id
1 'polypeptide(L)'
;MLKNWFKNYNESNGALNSNYAKIKANETELKVPVIIQPGQAKGTVGLAFGYGREIGIKDEMKTGVNAFKLYKDFSKSQKVTLSQYMKFMSLHAYSCIILLWVEAI
;
A
#
# COMPACT_ATOMS: atom_id res chain seq x y z
N MET A 1 16.07 -3.37 -0.39
CA MET A 1 15.88 -4.00 0.93
C MET A 1 14.57 -3.51 1.58
N LEU A 2 13.41 -3.82 1.01
CA LEU A 2 12.09 -3.57 1.65
C LEU A 2 11.47 -4.86 2.21
N LYS A 3 12.03 -6.02 1.87
CA LYS A 3 11.43 -7.35 2.05
C LYS A 3 11.41 -7.84 3.52
N ASN A 4 12.13 -7.18 4.44
CA ASN A 4 12.29 -7.66 5.82
C ASN A 4 11.36 -6.96 6.83
N TRP A 5 10.71 -5.85 6.47
CA TRP A 5 9.81 -5.09 7.37
C TRP A 5 8.32 -5.26 7.08
N PHE A 6 7.95 -5.71 5.88
CA PHE A 6 6.56 -5.91 5.49
C PHE A 6 6.32 -7.40 5.22
N LYS A 7 5.16 -7.90 5.64
CA LYS A 7 4.74 -9.28 5.39
C LYS A 7 3.31 -9.31 4.88
N ASN A 8 3.07 -10.21 3.93
CA ASN A 8 1.75 -10.60 3.47
C ASN A 8 1.51 -12.03 3.92
N TYR A 9 0.33 -12.32 4.45
CA TYR A 9 -0.04 -13.66 4.86
C TYR A 9 -1.51 -13.93 4.54
N ASN A 10 -1.82 -15.19 4.28
CA ASN A 10 -3.18 -15.64 4.02
C ASN A 10 -3.84 -16.08 5.32
N GLU A 11 -5.12 -15.75 5.50
CA GLU A 11 -5.94 -16.29 6.58
C GLU A 11 -6.79 -17.46 6.09
N SER A 12 -7.30 -18.26 7.03
CA SER A 12 -8.10 -19.47 6.75
C SER A 12 -9.41 -19.19 6.00
N ASN A 13 -9.85 -17.93 5.94
CA ASN A 13 -11.01 -17.45 5.19
C ASN A 13 -10.67 -17.08 3.73
N GLY A 14 -9.42 -17.27 3.29
CA GLY A 14 -8.96 -16.89 1.96
C GLY A 14 -8.70 -15.39 1.80
N ALA A 15 -8.64 -14.61 2.89
CA ALA A 15 -8.27 -13.21 2.83
C ALA A 15 -6.74 -13.05 2.88
N LEU A 16 -6.22 -12.17 2.01
CA LEU A 16 -4.83 -11.72 2.09
C LEU A 16 -4.74 -10.55 3.06
N ASN A 17 -3.92 -10.68 4.09
CA ASN A 17 -3.66 -9.63 5.06
C ASN A 17 -2.24 -9.07 4.93
N SER A 18 -2.10 -7.75 5.13
CA SER A 18 -0.79 -7.09 5.17
C SER A 18 -0.67 -6.03 6.26
N ASN A 19 0.57 -5.64 6.51
CA ASN A 19 0.90 -4.46 7.32
C ASN A 19 0.66 -3.14 6.54
N TYR A 20 0.64 -2.04 7.28
CA TYR A 20 0.68 -0.68 6.71
C TYR A 20 2.12 -0.13 6.71
N ALA A 21 2.43 0.66 5.68
CA ALA A 21 3.58 1.54 5.62
C ALA A 21 3.17 2.96 5.92
N LYS A 22 4.10 3.72 6.51
CA LYS A 22 4.08 5.17 6.51
C LYS A 22 5.03 5.65 5.41
N ILE A 23 4.48 6.41 4.47
CA ILE A 23 5.21 7.10 3.42
C ILE A 23 5.36 8.54 3.86
N LYS A 24 6.60 9.03 3.88
CA LYS A 24 6.90 10.45 4.08
C LYS A 24 7.52 11.02 2.81
N ALA A 25 6.89 12.05 2.25
CA ALA A 25 7.47 12.86 1.19
C ALA A 25 7.36 14.33 1.62
N ASN A 26 8.51 15.00 1.75
CA ASN A 26 8.58 16.37 2.25
C ASN A 26 7.86 16.51 3.61
N GLU A 27 6.82 17.35 3.66
CA GLU A 27 6.00 17.63 4.85
C GLU A 27 4.73 16.77 4.93
N THR A 28 4.45 15.94 3.91
CA THR A 28 3.27 15.09 3.86
C THR A 28 3.59 13.67 4.32
N GLU A 29 2.79 13.16 5.25
CA GLU A 29 2.82 11.77 5.68
C GLU A 29 1.52 11.06 5.29
N LEU A 30 1.64 9.89 4.65
CA LEU A 30 0.51 9.03 4.31
C LEU A 30 0.69 7.64 4.91
N LYS A 31 -0.39 7.09 5.47
CA LYS A 31 -0.46 5.69 5.88
C LYS A 31 -1.12 4.90 4.76
N VAL A 32 -0.45 3.90 4.20
CA VAL A 32 -0.97 3.08 3.10
C VAL A 32 -0.78 1.58 3.38
N PRO A 33 -1.70 0.72 2.94
CA PRO A 33 -1.52 -0.71 3.05
C PRO A 33 -0.49 -1.18 1.99
N VAL A 34 0.31 -2.20 2.31
CA VAL A 34 1.42 -2.66 1.46
C VAL A 34 1.12 -4.03 0.87
N ILE A 35 1.27 -4.18 -0.45
CA ILE A 35 1.31 -5.49 -1.09
C ILE A 35 2.70 -5.72 -1.66
N ILE A 36 3.29 -6.88 -1.37
CA ILE A 36 4.56 -7.31 -1.94
C ILE A 36 4.27 -8.03 -3.24
N GLN A 37 4.65 -7.42 -4.37
CA GLN A 37 4.52 -8.04 -5.68
C GLN A 37 5.86 -8.63 -6.15
N PRO A 38 5.90 -9.89 -6.63
CA PRO A 38 7.06 -10.43 -7.32
C PRO A 38 7.26 -9.67 -8.65
N GLY A 39 8.49 -9.22 -8.93
CA GLY A 39 8.83 -8.49 -10.16
C GLY A 39 9.02 -6.97 -10.01
N GLN A 40 8.72 -6.38 -8.84
CA GLN A 40 8.97 -4.96 -8.62
C GLN A 40 10.48 -4.66 -8.45
N ALA A 41 10.97 -3.59 -9.11
CA ALA A 41 12.38 -3.20 -9.05
C ALA A 41 12.82 -2.86 -7.61
N LYS A 42 14.01 -3.32 -7.21
CA LYS A 42 14.54 -3.15 -5.85
C LYS A 42 14.66 -1.66 -5.51
N GLY A 43 14.06 -1.24 -4.39
CA GLY A 43 14.13 0.14 -3.92
C GLY A 43 13.10 1.08 -4.54
N THR A 44 12.23 0.56 -5.40
CA THR A 44 11.08 1.31 -5.93
C THR A 44 9.80 0.88 -5.23
N VAL A 45 8.82 1.77 -5.19
CA VAL A 45 7.44 1.49 -4.78
C VAL A 45 6.47 2.11 -5.76
N GLY A 46 5.42 1.38 -6.12
CA GLY A 46 4.29 1.90 -6.87
C GLY A 46 3.18 2.35 -5.94
N LEU A 47 2.58 3.51 -6.21
CA LEU A 47 1.37 3.98 -5.55
C LEU A 47 0.38 4.44 -6.62
N ALA A 48 -0.81 3.84 -6.63
CA ALA A 48 -1.84 4.16 -7.61
C ALA A 48 -2.56 5.48 -7.27
N PHE A 49 -2.88 6.26 -8.29
CA PHE A 49 -3.76 7.43 -8.18
C PHE A 49 -5.23 7.02 -8.33
N GLY A 50 -6.15 7.84 -7.80
CA GLY A 50 -7.60 7.68 -8.00
C GLY A 50 -8.39 7.27 -6.76
N TYR A 51 -7.73 6.91 -5.67
CA TYR A 51 -8.35 6.56 -4.39
C TYR A 51 -8.37 7.73 -3.39
N GLY A 52 -9.14 7.60 -2.31
CA GLY A 52 -9.24 8.63 -1.26
C GLY A 52 -10.04 9.86 -1.66
N ARG A 53 -11.09 9.68 -2.47
CA ARG A 53 -12.09 10.72 -2.73
C ARG A 53 -13.01 10.84 -1.51
N GLU A 54 -13.40 12.06 -1.14
CA GLU A 54 -14.27 12.31 0.02
C GLU A 54 -15.56 13.06 -0.36
N ILE A 55 -15.51 13.90 -1.39
CA ILE A 55 -16.63 14.74 -1.82
C ILE A 55 -17.43 14.02 -2.92
N GLY A 56 -18.75 14.04 -2.79
CA GLY A 56 -19.67 13.55 -3.84
C GLY A 56 -19.75 12.02 -3.95
N ILE A 57 -19.29 11.28 -2.95
CA ILE A 57 -19.43 9.82 -2.87
C ILE A 57 -20.00 9.39 -1.52
N LYS A 58 -20.72 8.27 -1.51
CA LYS A 58 -21.25 7.65 -0.29
C LYS A 58 -20.10 7.25 0.63
N ASP A 59 -20.34 7.27 1.94
CA ASP A 59 -19.31 6.93 2.94
C ASP A 59 -18.73 5.52 2.75
N GLU A 60 -19.58 4.57 2.35
CA GLU A 60 -19.18 3.18 2.03
C GLU A 60 -18.20 3.09 0.86
N MET A 61 -18.21 4.06 -0.04
CA MET A 61 -17.35 4.11 -1.23
C MET A 61 -16.04 4.86 -0.99
N LYS A 62 -15.88 5.50 0.18
CA LYS A 62 -14.63 6.20 0.57
C LYS A 62 -13.55 5.17 0.88
N THR A 63 -12.86 4.72 -0.16
CA THR A 63 -11.83 3.69 -0.09
C THR A 63 -10.45 4.19 -0.47
N GLY A 64 -9.44 3.58 0.16
CA GLY A 64 -8.03 3.84 -0.10
C GLY A 64 -7.54 5.21 0.38
N VAL A 65 -6.42 5.67 -0.19
CA VAL A 65 -5.69 6.85 0.29
C VAL A 65 -5.36 7.74 -0.91
N ASN A 66 -5.50 9.05 -0.71
CA ASN A 66 -5.23 10.02 -1.77
C ASN A 66 -3.72 10.20 -2.00
N ALA A 67 -3.21 9.58 -3.06
CA ALA A 67 -1.81 9.65 -3.48
C ALA A 67 -1.41 11.00 -4.12
N PHE A 68 -2.36 11.82 -4.58
CA PHE A 68 -2.06 13.13 -5.18
C PHE A 68 -1.37 14.07 -4.20
N LYS A 69 -1.53 13.87 -2.89
CA LYS A 69 -0.84 14.63 -1.84
C LYS A 69 0.69 14.50 -1.91
N LEU A 70 1.21 13.43 -2.53
CA LEU A 70 2.66 13.22 -2.74
C LEU A 70 3.14 13.66 -4.13
N TYR A 71 2.23 14.06 -5.03
CA TYR A 71 2.58 14.41 -6.41
C TYR A 71 3.02 15.88 -6.48
N LYS A 72 4.30 16.10 -6.79
CA LYS A 72 4.93 17.43 -6.85
C LYS A 72 5.59 17.67 -8.21
N ASP A 73 5.50 18.91 -8.70
CA ASP A 73 6.22 19.41 -9.89
C ASP A 73 5.97 18.59 -11.17
N PHE A 74 4.80 17.96 -11.26
CA PHE A 74 4.42 17.04 -12.33
C PHE A 74 5.39 15.85 -12.56
N SER A 75 6.29 15.59 -11.62
CA SER A 75 7.24 14.48 -11.72
C SER A 75 6.61 13.16 -11.30
N LYS A 76 6.73 12.16 -12.17
CA LYS A 76 6.24 10.78 -11.93
C LYS A 76 7.05 10.05 -10.85
N SER A 77 8.31 10.44 -10.63
CA SER A 77 9.17 9.86 -9.60
C SER A 77 9.39 10.86 -8.47
N GLN A 78 9.16 10.41 -7.24
CA GLN A 78 9.32 11.21 -6.03
C GLN A 78 10.22 10.46 -5.07
N LYS A 79 11.17 11.16 -4.45
CA LYS A 79 12.01 10.58 -3.41
C LYS A 79 11.20 10.53 -2.12
N VAL A 80 10.95 9.34 -1.62
CA VAL A 80 10.13 9.11 -0.43
C VAL A 80 10.86 8.25 0.58
N THR A 81 10.57 8.48 1.87
CA THR A 81 11.04 7.63 2.96
C THR A 81 9.91 6.72 3.40
N LEU A 82 10.20 5.43 3.51
CA LEU A 82 9.27 4.40 3.96
C LEU A 82 9.65 3.97 5.38
N SER A 83 8.66 3.94 6.27
CA SER A 83 8.79 3.34 7.59
C SER A 83 7.62 2.41 7.89
N GLN A 84 7.86 1.41 8.75
CA GLN A 84 6.80 0.51 9.18
C GLN A 84 5.84 1.27 10.10
N TYR A 85 4.53 1.12 9.88
CA TYR A 85 3.55 1.68 10.80
C TYR A 85 3.36 0.75 12.00
N MET A 86 4.06 1.05 13.11
CA MET A 86 4.14 0.20 14.31
C MET A 86 2.93 0.36 15.26
N LYS A 87 1.69 0.29 14.75
CA LYS A 87 0.52 0.18 15.63
C LYS A 87 0.12 -1.29 15.77
N PHE A 88 0.16 -1.81 17.00
CA PHE A 88 -0.37 -3.13 17.34
C PHE A 88 -1.77 -3.28 16.73
N MET A 89 -1.99 -4.33 15.94
CA MET A 89 -3.27 -4.69 15.31
C MET A 89 -3.71 -3.88 14.08
N SER A 90 -2.87 -3.06 13.46
CA SER A 90 -3.22 -2.42 12.18
C SER A 90 -2.88 -3.34 10.99
N LEU A 91 -3.78 -4.27 10.69
CA LEU A 91 -3.73 -5.13 9.50
C LEU A 91 -4.75 -4.64 8.47
N HIS A 92 -4.42 -4.79 7.19
CA HIS A 92 -5.35 -4.51 6.09
C HIS A 92 -5.70 -5.81 5.38
N ALA A 93 -7.00 -6.10 5.30
CA ALA A 93 -7.51 -7.21 4.53
C ALA A 93 -7.78 -6.76 3.10
N TYR A 94 -7.30 -7.53 2.12
CA TYR A 94 -7.57 -7.30 0.71
C TYR A 94 -8.62 -8.29 0.21
N SER A 95 -9.50 -7.78 -0.66
CA SER A 95 -10.39 -8.60 -1.46
C SER A 95 -9.70 -8.94 -2.78
N CYS A 96 -8.86 -9.97 -2.76
CA CYS A 96 -8.13 -10.47 -3.93
C CYS A 96 -8.96 -11.53 -4.67
N ILE A 97 -9.22 -11.33 -5.97
CA ILE A 97 -9.95 -12.33 -6.79
C ILE A 97 -9.03 -13.49 -7.20
N ILE A 98 -7.71 -13.23 -7.33
CA ILE A 98 -6.70 -14.23 -7.68
C ILE A 98 -5.73 -14.39 -6.50
N LEU A 99 -5.69 -15.58 -5.91
CA LEU A 99 -4.72 -15.98 -4.87
C LEU A 99 -3.75 -17.08 -5.33
N LEU A 100 -3.85 -17.54 -6.58
CA LEU A 100 -2.94 -18.56 -7.12
C LEU A 100 -1.80 -17.91 -7.90
N TRP A 101 -0.61 -17.91 -7.30
CA TRP A 101 0.58 -18.23 -8.07
C TRP A 101 1.01 -19.64 -7.69
N VAL A 102 0.88 -20.52 -8.67
CA VAL A 102 1.53 -21.82 -8.74
C VAL A 102 3.04 -21.60 -8.70
N GLU A 103 3.68 -22.46 -7.91
CA GLU A 103 5.11 -22.78 -7.80
C GLU A 103 6.07 -21.75 -7.16
N ALA A 104 6.48 -22.16 -5.95
CA ALA A 104 7.82 -21.98 -5.43
C ALA A 104 8.85 -22.45 -6.48
N ILE A 105 9.88 -21.63 -6.69
CA ILE A 105 11.15 -22.09 -7.27
C ILE A 105 11.78 -23.08 -6.29
#